data_AF-A0A8T6XBJ7-F1
#
_entry.id   AF-A0A8T6XBJ7-F1
#
_cell.length_a   1.000
_cell.length_b   1.000
_cell.length_c   1.000
_cell.angle_alpha   90.00
_cell.angle_beta   90.00
_cell.angle_gamma   90.00
#
_symmetry.space_group_name_H-M   'P 1'
#
loop_
_entity.id
_entity.type
_entity.pdbx_description
1 polymer ?
#
loop_
_entity_poly.entity_id
_entity_poly.type
_entity_poly.pdbx_seq_one_letter_code
_entity_poly.pdbx_strand_id
1 'polypeptide(L)'
;RGLRFEKGQLVKLDCGAHVDGYIGDTAVTIEVGTNNYRELIRASREALETAIDMIAPKVRLTNVGEAVSNIIKGYGFAPIENLTGHSLERFNLHAGLSIPNVPDPRSGVIQAGTAVAIEPFATDGLGRVGGKRPSHIFRFARAGRGKGEAARLLEEI
;
A
#
# COMPACT_ATOMS: atom_id res chain seq x y z
N ARG A 1 17.87 5.84 -22.32
CA ARG A 1 18.60 6.26 -21.10
C ARG A 1 17.90 5.60 -19.92
N GLY A 2 18.59 4.75 -19.15
CA GLY A 2 17.98 4.13 -17.96
C GLY A 2 17.71 5.17 -16.89
N LEU A 3 16.64 4.96 -16.10
CA LEU A 3 16.40 5.73 -14.88
C LEU A 3 17.51 5.37 -13.88
N ARG A 4 18.12 6.37 -13.26
CA ARG A 4 19.14 6.20 -12.22
C ARG A 4 18.66 6.94 -10.97
N PHE A 5 18.94 6.36 -9.82
CA PHE A 5 18.70 7.04 -8.55
C PHE A 5 19.68 8.20 -8.37
N GLU A 6 19.14 9.34 -7.95
CA GLU A 6 19.90 10.55 -7.70
C GLU A 6 19.83 10.93 -6.22
N LYS A 7 20.89 11.58 -5.74
CA LYS A 7 20.98 12.03 -4.35
C LYS A 7 19.81 12.96 -4.02
N GLY A 8 19.15 12.74 -2.88
CA GLY A 8 17.96 13.49 -2.46
C GLY A 8 16.62 12.90 -2.90
N GLN A 9 16.61 11.87 -3.76
CA GLN A 9 15.37 11.19 -4.12
C GLN A 9 14.86 10.33 -2.96
N LEU A 10 13.56 10.45 -2.68
CA LEU A 10 12.84 9.62 -1.72
C LEU A 10 12.14 8.47 -2.46
N VAL A 11 12.69 7.27 -2.32
CA VAL A 11 12.30 6.09 -3.09
C VAL A 11 11.53 5.12 -2.19
N LYS A 12 10.37 4.65 -2.66
CA LYS A 12 9.69 3.51 -2.03
C LYS A 12 10.08 2.25 -2.79
N LEU A 13 10.61 1.27 -2.08
CA LEU A 13 10.83 -0.08 -2.58
C LEU A 13 9.71 -0.94 -2.03
N ASP A 14 8.84 -1.39 -2.91
CA ASP A 14 7.67 -2.20 -2.61
C ASP A 14 7.82 -3.55 -3.32
N CYS A 15 7.78 -4.64 -2.55
CA CYS A 15 8.19 -5.96 -3.00
C CYS A 15 7.23 -7.02 -2.50
N GLY A 16 6.71 -7.80 -3.45
CA GLY A 16 5.89 -8.98 -3.16
C GLY A 16 6.61 -10.28 -3.49
N ALA A 17 6.31 -11.33 -2.72
CA ALA A 17 6.68 -12.71 -3.02
C ALA A 17 5.51 -13.64 -2.69
N HIS A 18 5.47 -14.83 -3.30
CA HIS A 18 4.49 -15.83 -2.91
C HIS A 18 5.03 -17.26 -2.96
N VAL A 19 4.47 -18.13 -2.11
CA VAL A 19 4.67 -19.59 -2.16
C VAL A 19 3.29 -20.22 -2.30
N ASP A 20 3.05 -20.94 -3.39
CA ASP A 20 1.75 -21.58 -3.69
C ASP A 20 0.53 -20.65 -3.59
N GLY A 21 0.73 -19.35 -3.85
CA GLY A 21 -0.28 -18.31 -3.79
C GLY A 21 -0.44 -17.64 -2.41
N TYR A 22 0.27 -18.07 -1.37
CA TYR A 22 0.36 -17.33 -0.11
C TYR A 22 1.34 -16.18 -0.26
N ILE A 23 0.85 -14.95 -0.09
CA ILE A 23 1.56 -13.72 -0.45
C ILE A 23 2.23 -13.11 0.79
N GLY A 24 3.48 -12.69 0.63
CA GLY A 24 4.12 -11.69 1.48
C GLY A 24 4.22 -10.37 0.70
N ASP A 25 3.84 -9.28 1.35
CA ASP A 25 3.80 -7.93 0.77
C ASP A 25 4.43 -6.95 1.76
N THR A 26 5.46 -6.22 1.33
CA THR A 26 6.21 -5.33 2.21
C THR A 26 6.86 -4.21 1.42
N ALA A 27 6.96 -3.05 2.07
CA ALA A 27 7.62 -1.89 1.50
C ALA A 27 8.56 -1.21 2.51
N VAL A 28 9.55 -0.49 1.97
CA VAL A 28 10.42 0.41 2.73
C VAL A 28 10.64 1.69 1.94
N THR A 29 10.78 2.81 2.64
CA THR A 29 11.18 4.08 2.05
C THR A 29 12.65 4.36 2.36
N ILE A 30 13.41 4.70 1.32
CA ILE A 30 14.85 5.00 1.39
C ILE A 30 15.09 6.35 0.72
N GLU A 31 15.80 7.24 1.42
CA GLU A 31 16.34 8.46 0.82
C GLU A 31 17.76 8.20 0.28
N VAL A 32 18.01 8.60 -0.96
CA VAL A 32 19.28 8.31 -1.64
C VAL A 32 20.34 9.32 -1.21
N GLY A 33 21.33 8.88 -0.43
CA GLY A 33 22.56 9.64 -0.16
C GLY A 33 22.40 10.92 0.68
N THR A 34 21.22 11.18 1.23
CA THR A 34 20.88 12.29 2.14
C THR A 34 19.93 11.81 3.23
N ASN A 35 19.44 12.73 4.09
CA ASN A 35 18.53 12.43 5.19
C ASN A 35 17.53 13.59 5.45
N ASN A 36 17.14 14.31 4.40
CA ASN A 36 16.24 15.45 4.45
C ASN A 36 14.81 15.05 4.83
N TYR A 37 14.41 13.80 4.56
CA TYR A 37 13.06 13.28 4.77
C TYR A 37 12.95 12.37 6.00
N ARG A 38 13.92 12.42 6.93
CA ARG A 38 13.97 11.54 8.10
C ARG A 38 12.65 11.51 8.88
N GLU A 39 12.10 12.68 9.19
CA GLU A 39 10.85 12.77 9.97
C GLU A 39 9.64 12.27 9.18
N LEU A 40 9.60 12.45 7.85
CA LEU A 40 8.54 11.93 7.00
C LEU A 40 8.55 10.39 6.94
N ILE A 41 9.75 9.81 6.81
CA ILE A 41 9.95 8.35 6.88
C ILE A 41 9.55 7.83 8.26
N ARG A 42 9.95 8.54 9.32
CA ARG A 42 9.63 8.20 10.71
C ARG A 42 8.13 8.23 10.98
N ALA A 43 7.42 9.24 10.47
CA ALA A 43 5.96 9.36 10.61
C ALA A 43 5.24 8.13 10.04
N SER A 44 5.64 7.66 8.85
CA SER A 44 5.05 6.45 8.25
C SER A 44 5.41 5.18 9.03
N ARG A 45 6.65 5.09 9.54
CA ARG A 45 7.11 3.94 10.35
C ARG A 45 6.37 3.83 11.67
N GLU A 46 6.28 4.90 12.45
CA GLU A 46 5.58 4.86 13.76
C GLU A 46 4.07 4.63 13.58
N ALA A 47 3.48 5.16 12.50
CA ALA A 47 2.10 4.86 12.15
C ALA A 47 1.90 3.37 11.81
N LEU A 48 2.86 2.76 11.10
CA LEU A 48 2.83 1.33 10.77
C LEU A 48 2.94 0.46 12.02
N GLU A 49 3.91 0.75 12.89
CA GLU A 49 4.11 0.04 14.16
C GLU A 49 2.84 0.10 15.02
N THR A 50 2.25 1.29 15.16
CA THR A 50 1.00 1.46 15.91
C THR A 50 -0.17 0.69 15.28
N ALA A 51 -0.29 0.71 13.95
CA ALA A 51 -1.35 -0.02 13.27
C ALA A 51 -1.19 -1.54 13.44
N ILE A 52 0.04 -2.07 13.40
CA ILE A 52 0.34 -3.48 13.66
C ILE A 52 -0.11 -3.85 15.08
N ASP A 53 0.22 -3.03 16.08
CA ASP A 53 -0.16 -3.27 17.48
C ASP A 53 -1.68 -3.23 17.71
N MET A 54 -2.40 -2.44 16.92
CA MET A 54 -3.87 -2.34 17.01
C MET A 54 -4.61 -3.46 16.29
N ILE A 55 -3.99 -4.15 15.35
CA ILE A 55 -4.67 -5.12 14.49
C ILE A 55 -4.93 -6.42 15.27
N ALA A 56 -6.20 -6.65 15.58
CA ALA A 56 -6.69 -7.85 16.26
C ALA A 56 -8.14 -8.16 15.87
N PRO A 57 -8.61 -9.41 15.96
CA PRO A 57 -10.00 -9.76 15.63
C PRO A 57 -11.02 -8.84 16.31
N LYS A 58 -12.06 -8.45 15.57
CA LYS A 58 -13.13 -7.53 16.00
C LYS A 58 -12.75 -6.05 16.12
N VAL A 59 -11.50 -5.68 15.82
CA VAL A 59 -11.10 -4.27 15.73
C VAL A 59 -11.75 -3.60 14.52
N ARG A 60 -12.35 -2.43 14.74
CA ARG A 60 -12.88 -1.58 13.68
C ARG A 60 -11.73 -0.88 12.96
N LEU A 61 -11.63 -1.08 11.65
CA LEU A 61 -10.54 -0.53 10.85
C LEU A 61 -10.57 1.01 10.76
N THR A 62 -11.73 1.63 11.00
CA THR A 62 -11.82 3.10 11.15
C THR A 62 -10.99 3.63 12.31
N ASN A 63 -10.84 2.87 13.40
CA ASN A 63 -10.04 3.27 14.55
C ASN A 63 -8.54 3.16 14.24
N VAL A 64 -8.15 2.15 13.45
CA VAL A 64 -6.78 2.00 12.95
C VAL A 64 -6.42 3.19 12.06
N GLY A 65 -7.30 3.55 11.12
CA GLY A 65 -7.11 4.73 10.27
C GLY A 65 -7.06 6.05 11.04
N GLU A 66 -7.82 6.17 12.14
CA GLU A 66 -7.73 7.33 13.04
C GLU A 66 -6.36 7.43 13.72
N ALA A 67 -5.86 6.33 14.30
CA ALA A 67 -4.55 6.30 14.94
C ALA A 67 -3.42 6.62 13.95
N VAL A 68 -3.43 6.00 12.77
CA VAL A 68 -2.48 6.27 11.68
C VAL A 68 -2.52 7.75 11.28
N SER A 69 -3.71 8.29 11.03
CA SER A 69 -3.88 9.71 10.68
C SER A 69 -3.34 10.64 11.75
N ASN A 70 -3.63 10.35 13.03
CA ASN A 70 -3.21 11.19 14.15
C ASN A 70 -1.69 11.21 14.32
N ILE A 71 -1.03 10.06 14.16
CA ILE A 71 0.44 9.98 14.20
C ILE A 71 1.03 10.80 13.05
N ILE A 72 0.61 10.55 11.81
CA ILE A 72 1.16 11.25 10.63
C ILE A 72 0.97 12.77 10.75
N LYS A 73 -0.22 13.21 11.19
CA LYS A 73 -0.50 14.64 11.44
C LYS A 73 0.30 15.22 12.60
N GLY A 74 0.60 14.43 13.64
CA GLY A 74 1.44 14.83 14.77
C GLY A 74 2.87 15.16 14.36
N TYR A 75 3.37 14.53 13.30
CA TYR A 75 4.65 14.87 12.66
C TYR A 75 4.58 16.08 11.71
N GLY A 76 3.41 16.68 11.52
CA GLY A 76 3.21 17.82 10.61
C GLY A 76 3.00 17.43 9.14
N PHE A 77 2.74 16.15 8.85
CA PHE A 77 2.51 15.65 7.49
C PHE A 77 1.04 15.28 7.26
N ALA A 78 0.65 15.08 6.00
CA ALA A 78 -0.67 14.61 5.62
C ALA A 78 -0.66 13.10 5.35
N PRO A 79 -1.61 12.32 5.91
CA PRO A 79 -1.85 10.95 5.47
C PRO A 79 -2.45 10.95 4.06
N ILE A 80 -2.08 9.97 3.22
CA ILE A 80 -2.73 9.80 1.92
C ILE A 80 -4.07 9.09 2.10
N GLU A 81 -5.18 9.79 1.84
CA GLU A 81 -6.53 9.32 2.17
C GLU A 81 -7.08 8.24 1.21
N ASN A 82 -6.62 8.24 -0.04
CA ASN A 82 -7.14 7.38 -1.11
C ASN A 82 -6.18 6.25 -1.51
N LEU A 83 -5.21 5.94 -0.64
CA LEU A 83 -4.31 4.80 -0.76
C LEU A 83 -4.24 4.13 0.62
N THR A 84 -4.46 2.82 0.67
CA THR A 84 -4.74 2.07 1.89
C THR A 84 -4.10 0.71 1.82
N GLY A 85 -3.84 0.10 2.97
CA GLY A 85 -3.57 -1.33 3.04
C GLY A 85 -4.77 -2.17 2.61
N HIS A 86 -4.56 -3.48 2.52
CA HIS A 86 -5.56 -4.40 2.03
C HIS A 86 -5.46 -5.81 2.65
N SER A 87 -6.58 -6.53 2.64
CA SER A 87 -6.56 -7.97 2.92
C SER A 87 -5.94 -8.76 1.78
N LEU A 88 -5.33 -9.88 2.15
CA LEU A 88 -4.71 -10.86 1.26
C LEU A 88 -5.49 -12.17 1.30
N GLU A 89 -5.67 -12.80 0.15
CA GLU A 89 -6.12 -14.18 0.02
C GLU A 89 -5.18 -14.94 -0.92
N ARG A 90 -5.31 -16.27 -0.95
CA ARG A 90 -4.48 -17.11 -1.82
C ARG A 90 -4.64 -16.69 -3.29
N PHE A 91 -3.54 -16.33 -3.95
CA PHE A 91 -3.47 -15.77 -5.31
C PHE A 91 -4.21 -14.43 -5.52
N ASN A 92 -4.69 -13.79 -4.45
CA ASN A 92 -5.41 -12.54 -4.55
C ASN A 92 -4.78 -11.49 -3.64
N LEU A 93 -3.96 -10.64 -4.26
CA LEU A 93 -3.27 -9.53 -3.57
C LEU A 93 -4.27 -8.55 -2.94
N HIS A 94 -5.41 -8.28 -3.56
CA HIS A 94 -6.38 -7.31 -3.05
C HIS A 94 -7.73 -8.00 -2.80
N ALA A 95 -7.90 -8.59 -1.62
CA ALA A 95 -9.05 -9.42 -1.28
C ALA A 95 -10.29 -8.67 -0.77
N GLY A 96 -10.33 -7.34 -0.94
CA GLY A 96 -11.56 -6.53 -0.81
C GLY A 96 -11.77 -5.81 0.52
N LEU A 97 -11.02 -6.14 1.58
CA LEU A 97 -10.98 -5.33 2.81
C LEU A 97 -9.85 -4.30 2.69
N SER A 98 -10.12 -3.04 3.05
CA SER A 98 -9.14 -1.95 3.05
C SER A 98 -8.74 -1.58 4.48
N ILE A 99 -7.43 -1.41 4.73
CA ILE A 99 -6.86 -0.95 6.00
C ILE A 99 -6.48 0.53 5.81
N PRO A 100 -7.33 1.48 6.28
CA PRO A 100 -7.25 2.85 5.83
C PRO A 100 -6.16 3.65 6.58
N ASN A 101 -5.66 4.70 5.93
CA ASN A 101 -4.71 5.66 6.51
C ASN A 101 -5.38 6.89 7.16
N VAL A 102 -6.70 6.95 7.05
CA VAL A 102 -7.58 7.95 7.67
C VAL A 102 -8.83 7.24 8.20
N PRO A 103 -9.59 7.82 9.16
CA PRO A 103 -10.85 7.21 9.57
C PRO A 103 -11.80 7.03 8.38
N ASP A 104 -12.20 5.78 8.09
CA ASP A 104 -13.25 5.46 7.11
C ASP A 104 -14.28 4.53 7.75
N PRO A 105 -15.52 4.98 8.01
CA PRO A 105 -16.59 4.15 8.55
C PRO A 105 -16.93 2.91 7.72
N ARG A 106 -16.55 2.89 6.43
CA ARG A 106 -16.81 1.78 5.48
C ARG A 106 -15.73 0.71 5.49
N SER A 107 -14.61 0.94 6.18
CA SER A 107 -13.46 0.01 6.23
C SER A 107 -13.77 -1.32 6.92
N GLY A 108 -14.85 -1.41 7.68
CA GLY A 108 -15.32 -2.65 8.28
C GLY A 108 -14.54 -3.08 9.52
N VAL A 109 -14.51 -4.39 9.76
CA VAL A 109 -13.97 -5.03 10.98
C VAL A 109 -13.12 -6.22 10.58
N ILE A 110 -11.91 -6.31 11.15
CA ILE A 110 -11.02 -7.43 10.88
C ILE A 110 -11.49 -8.72 11.56
N GLN A 111 -11.41 -9.83 10.84
CA GLN A 111 -11.81 -11.16 11.33
C GLN A 111 -10.57 -11.97 11.70
N ALA A 112 -10.75 -12.99 12.55
CA ALA A 112 -9.67 -13.92 12.86
C ALA A 112 -9.26 -14.70 11.60
N GLY A 113 -7.96 -14.87 11.41
CA GLY A 113 -7.39 -15.56 10.24
C GLY A 113 -7.26 -14.71 8.97
N THR A 114 -7.65 -13.43 9.00
CA THR A 114 -7.42 -12.50 7.88
C THR A 114 -5.94 -12.12 7.79
N ALA A 115 -5.30 -12.43 6.67
CA ALA A 115 -4.00 -11.87 6.32
C ALA A 115 -4.17 -10.46 5.76
N VAL A 116 -3.33 -9.51 6.17
CA VAL A 116 -3.41 -8.10 5.75
C VAL A 116 -2.03 -7.52 5.45
N ALA A 117 -1.97 -6.65 4.45
CA ALA A 117 -0.92 -5.68 4.27
C ALA A 117 -1.35 -4.36 4.94
N ILE A 118 -0.47 -3.78 5.75
CA ILE A 118 -0.67 -2.50 6.41
C ILE A 118 0.39 -1.56 5.85
N GLU A 119 -0.03 -0.48 5.19
CA GLU A 119 0.86 0.40 4.41
C GLU A 119 0.50 1.88 4.62
N PRO A 120 1.01 2.51 5.69
CA PRO A 120 0.87 3.93 5.90
C PRO A 120 1.66 4.76 4.91
N PHE A 121 0.98 5.75 4.32
CA PHE A 121 1.59 6.72 3.43
C PHE A 121 1.46 8.12 4.00
N ALA A 122 2.58 8.71 4.41
CA ALA A 122 2.67 10.14 4.71
C ALA A 122 3.16 10.95 3.50
N THR A 123 2.73 12.21 3.41
CA THR A 123 3.21 13.16 2.40
C THR A 123 3.26 14.58 2.96
N ASP A 124 4.17 15.39 2.43
CA ASP A 124 4.23 16.85 2.57
C ASP A 124 3.31 17.57 1.56
N GLY A 125 2.57 16.83 0.73
CA GLY A 125 1.59 17.34 -0.23
C GLY A 125 0.15 17.30 0.28
N LEU A 126 -0.81 17.23 -0.65
CA LEU A 126 -2.25 17.34 -0.37
C LEU A 126 -2.89 16.10 0.30
N GLY A 127 -2.14 15.04 0.56
CA GLY A 127 -2.71 13.80 1.14
C GLY A 127 -3.59 13.01 0.17
N ARG A 128 -3.37 13.14 -1.15
CA ARG A 128 -4.14 12.39 -2.16
C ARG A 128 -3.29 12.05 -3.38
N VAL A 129 -3.44 10.84 -3.91
CA VAL A 129 -2.82 10.41 -5.17
C VAL A 129 -3.79 10.56 -6.34
N GLY A 130 -3.30 11.10 -7.46
CA GLY A 130 -4.02 11.13 -8.73
C GLY A 130 -3.51 10.03 -9.67
N GLY A 131 -4.36 9.55 -10.57
CA GLY A 131 -3.94 8.64 -11.63
C GLY A 131 -3.17 9.38 -12.73
N LYS A 132 -2.00 8.86 -13.13
CA LYS A 132 -1.33 9.27 -14.36
C LYS A 132 -1.15 8.05 -15.27
N ARG A 133 -1.42 8.23 -16.56
CA ARG A 133 -1.04 7.30 -17.62
C ARG A 133 0.37 7.70 -18.11
N PRO A 134 1.19 6.76 -18.63
CA PRO A 134 0.93 5.33 -18.82
C PRO A 134 1.12 4.47 -17.54
N SER A 135 0.56 3.26 -17.53
CA SER A 135 0.81 2.24 -16.49
C SER A 135 1.90 1.28 -16.91
N HIS A 136 2.70 0.81 -15.96
CA HIS A 136 3.71 -0.23 -16.15
C HIS A 136 3.32 -1.58 -15.52
N ILE A 137 2.17 -1.65 -14.86
CA ILE A 137 1.70 -2.85 -14.14
C ILE A 137 0.30 -3.20 -14.63
N PHE A 138 0.08 -4.49 -14.87
CA PHE A 138 -1.18 -5.08 -15.32
C PHE A 138 -1.50 -6.31 -14.48
N ARG A 139 -2.79 -6.63 -14.34
CA ARG A 139 -3.29 -7.84 -13.69
C ARG A 139 -4.36 -8.46 -14.57
N PHE A 140 -4.28 -9.77 -14.80
CA PHE A 140 -5.36 -10.50 -15.45
C PHE A 140 -6.63 -10.43 -14.60
N ALA A 141 -7.70 -9.86 -15.17
CA ALA A 141 -8.97 -9.71 -14.46
C ALA A 141 -9.98 -10.78 -14.87
N ARG A 142 -10.08 -11.06 -16.17
CA ARG A 142 -10.99 -12.07 -16.73
C ARG A 142 -10.57 -12.41 -18.16
N ALA A 143 -10.90 -13.63 -18.58
CA ALA A 143 -10.73 -14.04 -19.96
C ALA A 143 -11.64 -13.20 -20.88
N GLY A 144 -11.03 -12.55 -21.88
CA GLY A 144 -11.74 -11.91 -22.98
C GLY A 144 -11.68 -12.75 -24.26
N ARG A 145 -12.47 -12.39 -25.28
CA ARG A 145 -12.31 -12.97 -26.63
C ARG A 145 -11.24 -12.16 -27.38
N GLY A 146 -9.98 -12.55 -27.26
CA GLY A 146 -8.90 -12.06 -28.10
C GLY A 146 -8.86 -12.81 -29.44
N LYS A 147 -8.26 -12.22 -30.48
CA LYS A 147 -7.89 -12.91 -31.73
C LYS A 147 -6.44 -12.60 -32.06
N GLY A 148 -5.78 -13.50 -32.79
CA GLY A 148 -4.41 -13.30 -33.25
C GLY A 148 -3.43 -13.16 -32.08
N GLU A 149 -2.56 -12.15 -32.14
CA GLU A 149 -1.53 -11.88 -31.14
C GLU A 149 -2.10 -11.64 -29.73
N ALA A 150 -3.24 -10.96 -29.62
CA ALA A 150 -3.88 -10.73 -28.33
C ALA A 150 -4.37 -12.02 -27.66
N ALA A 151 -4.75 -13.04 -28.43
CA ALA A 151 -5.10 -14.35 -27.85
C ALA A 151 -3.86 -15.06 -27.31
N ARG A 152 -2.74 -15.01 -28.05
CA ARG A 152 -1.47 -15.63 -27.64
C ARG A 152 -0.91 -15.00 -26.37
N LEU A 153 -0.90 -13.67 -26.29
CA LEU A 153 -0.47 -12.95 -25.09
C LEU A 153 -1.35 -13.28 -23.87
N LEU A 154 -2.66 -13.50 -24.07
CA LEU A 154 -3.55 -13.92 -22.98
C LEU A 154 -3.33 -15.37 -22.53
N GLU A 155 -2.72 -16.23 -23.33
CA GLU A 155 -2.34 -17.59 -22.93
C GLU A 155 -1.03 -17.59 -22.12
N GLU A 156 -0.15 -16.61 -22.35
CA GLU A 156 1.12 -16.46 -21.62
C GLU A 156 0.95 -15.78 -20.24
N ILE A 157 -0.08 -14.94 -20.08
CA ILE A 157 -0.43 -14.21 -18.85
C ILE A 157 -1.28 -15.10 -17.93
#